data_AF-A0A2M8NKQ8-F1
#
_entry.id   AF-A0A2M8NKQ8-F1
#
_cell.length_a   1.000
_cell.length_b   1.000
_cell.length_c   1.000
_cell.angle_alpha   90.00
_cell.angle_beta   90.00
_cell.angle_gamma   90.00
#
_symmetry.space_group_name_H-M   'P 1'
#
loop_
_entity.id
_entity.type
_entity.pdbx_description
1 polymer ?
#
loop_
_entity_poly.entity_id
_entity_poly.type
_entity_poly.pdbx_seq_one_letter_code
_entity_poly.pdbx_strand_id
1 'polypeptide(L)'
;ADGDIRLIDYDGMIVPELIGKPSGEIGHRHYQHPSRTSEEGIDASNFLQVDTFSAWIIWASLIAVSIDPSLWTRSGAGDDRLLFAERDFKDPAKSAFVNLLFSHRDPRLREVARRLLLVMQTSSYLDCPPLDTQGILSPRPAPGSAWLGDYVGGAVVSNGGSPASAPAGSDWIEDYTRTGTRPSALPIESPVPPQARDGGAGYDFEPAFVRSLRQQLRRDFAAMNFLERLAYLFNPQLFFNASVRIHFNDFRIVQEKQAAEAQYRAARREWEAAKAMLDDVQRWANAQKANFNAQVKAIWDELNQLETALDNLDLERQEAEKDFETAAREAYYADALSAHPIKPLRGLGFGASRVKALREAGFTTYADLTPANKSRAIFALTAVSKPTPQNDWTLLERQRDIIIAQIPQFYLPPDHPTITALRQEYAATRATLEAYRQSAQAQFDAKQREGDENDPTTPMGQVRAAVLEAQARLAQSEAQLAQAEAHLRRYAAITPENLLRKLQETN
;
A
#
# COMPACT_ATOMS: atom_id res chain seq x y z
N ALA A 1 4.15 -13.46 -21.88
CA ALA A 1 3.87 -13.00 -20.51
C ALA A 1 4.12 -14.18 -19.60
N ASP A 2 4.99 -14.03 -18.60
CA ASP A 2 5.60 -15.14 -17.85
C ASP A 2 4.67 -15.81 -16.81
N GLY A 3 3.38 -15.47 -16.80
CA GLY A 3 2.39 -16.09 -15.91
C GLY A 3 2.41 -15.59 -14.46
N ASP A 4 3.27 -14.61 -14.14
CA ASP A 4 3.36 -14.00 -12.82
C ASP A 4 2.08 -13.26 -12.43
N ILE A 5 1.58 -13.51 -11.22
CA ILE A 5 0.47 -12.78 -10.61
C ILE A 5 1.04 -11.52 -9.94
N ARG A 6 0.45 -10.36 -10.23
CA ARG A 6 0.78 -9.08 -9.61
C ARG A 6 -0.49 -8.41 -9.12
N LEU A 7 -0.43 -7.80 -7.93
CA LEU A 7 -1.48 -6.90 -7.47
C LEU A 7 -1.33 -5.57 -8.20
N ILE A 8 -2.46 -5.05 -8.66
CA ILE A 8 -2.61 -3.74 -9.30
C ILE A 8 -3.70 -2.98 -8.54
N ASP A 9 -3.85 -1.68 -8.84
CA ASP A 9 -4.91 -0.83 -8.28
C ASP A 9 -4.80 -0.65 -6.75
N TYR A 10 -3.91 0.26 -6.33
CA TYR A 10 -3.56 0.50 -4.93
C TYR A 10 -4.33 1.69 -4.31
N ASP A 11 -5.35 2.21 -4.99
CA ASP A 11 -6.08 3.41 -4.57
C ASP A 11 -6.87 3.19 -3.26
N GLY A 12 -7.25 1.94 -2.98
CA GLY A 12 -7.88 1.51 -1.72
C GLY A 12 -6.94 0.93 -0.66
N MET A 13 -5.62 1.09 -0.81
CA MET A 13 -4.64 0.51 0.12
C MET A 13 -4.54 1.31 1.44
N ILE A 14 -4.58 0.60 2.57
CA ILE A 14 -4.34 1.18 3.89
C ILE A 14 -2.88 0.96 4.29
N VAL A 15 -2.18 2.07 4.56
CA VAL A 15 -0.85 2.07 5.19
C VAL A 15 -0.94 2.69 6.60
N PRO A 16 -0.01 2.38 7.52
CA PRO A 16 -0.07 2.87 8.90
C PRO A 16 -0.30 4.38 9.03
N GLU A 17 0.23 5.18 8.10
CA GLU A 17 0.14 6.64 8.08
C GLU A 17 -1.22 7.18 7.58
N LEU A 18 -2.06 6.33 6.99
CA LEU A 18 -3.43 6.66 6.55
C LEU A 18 -4.50 6.32 7.59
N ILE A 19 -4.13 5.60 8.66
CA ILE A 19 -5.05 5.21 9.72
C ILE A 19 -5.66 6.46 10.38
N GLY A 20 -6.99 6.49 10.43
CA GLY A 20 -7.76 7.61 10.99
C GLY A 20 -7.98 8.79 10.03
N LYS A 21 -7.51 8.69 8.77
CA LYS A 21 -7.84 9.66 7.72
C LYS A 21 -9.09 9.20 6.95
N PRO A 22 -9.94 10.10 6.44
CA PRO A 22 -11.06 9.70 5.61
C PRO A 22 -10.58 9.10 4.28
N SER A 23 -10.88 7.83 4.02
CA SER A 23 -10.83 7.24 2.68
C SER A 23 -12.19 7.32 1.99
N GLY A 24 -12.18 7.60 0.69
CA GLY A 24 -13.39 7.56 -0.16
C GLY A 24 -13.72 6.18 -0.72
N GLU A 25 -12.81 5.21 -0.54
CA GLU A 25 -12.84 3.89 -1.15
C GLU A 25 -12.79 2.82 -0.05
N ILE A 26 -13.93 2.20 0.27
CA ILE A 26 -13.99 1.12 1.29
C ILE A 26 -13.83 -0.28 0.69
N GLY A 27 -13.59 -0.38 -0.62
CA GLY A 27 -13.41 -1.62 -1.36
C GLY A 27 -14.64 -2.06 -2.18
N HIS A 28 -14.42 -3.04 -3.05
CA HIS A 28 -15.46 -3.52 -3.95
C HIS A 28 -16.51 -4.38 -3.23
N ARG A 29 -17.80 -4.04 -3.38
CA ARG A 29 -18.94 -4.67 -2.68
C ARG A 29 -19.04 -6.19 -2.78
N HIS A 30 -18.39 -6.84 -3.76
CA HIS A 30 -18.40 -8.31 -3.93
C HIS A 30 -17.27 -9.03 -3.19
N TYR A 31 -16.36 -8.28 -2.57
CA TYR A 31 -15.25 -8.79 -1.75
C TYR A 31 -15.27 -8.20 -0.34
N GLN A 32 -16.37 -7.54 0.05
CA GLN A 32 -16.47 -6.78 1.28
C GLN A 32 -17.24 -7.55 2.36
N HIS A 33 -16.68 -7.70 3.55
CA HIS A 33 -17.44 -8.27 4.68
C HIS A 33 -18.64 -7.36 5.02
N PRO A 34 -19.84 -7.91 5.34
CA PRO A 34 -21.05 -7.10 5.61
C PRO A 34 -20.89 -6.02 6.68
N SER A 35 -19.99 -6.21 7.65
CA SER A 35 -19.75 -5.26 8.73
C SER A 35 -18.79 -4.12 8.35
N ARG A 36 -18.11 -4.17 7.20
CA ARG A 36 -17.23 -3.08 6.75
C ARG A 36 -18.07 -2.02 6.04
N THR A 37 -18.54 -1.04 6.81
CA THR A 37 -19.31 0.12 6.34
C THR A 37 -18.50 1.42 6.34
N SER A 38 -17.34 1.41 7.00
CA SER A 38 -16.40 2.53 7.14
C SER A 38 -15.03 1.98 7.53
N GLU A 39 -14.03 2.87 7.61
CA GLU A 39 -12.71 2.58 8.18
C GLU A 39 -12.67 2.76 9.71
N GLU A 40 -13.83 2.93 10.35
CA GLU A 40 -13.92 3.09 11.80
C GLU A 40 -13.43 1.81 12.51
N GLY A 41 -12.62 1.99 13.55
CA GLY A 41 -12.02 0.90 14.32
C GLY A 41 -10.72 0.34 13.75
N ILE A 42 -10.26 0.83 12.59
CA ILE A 42 -8.93 0.48 12.07
C ILE A 42 -7.86 1.21 12.88
N ASP A 43 -6.85 0.47 13.33
CA ASP A 43 -5.68 0.98 14.02
C ASP A 43 -4.39 0.25 13.59
N ALA A 44 -3.25 0.73 14.08
CA ALA A 44 -1.94 0.20 13.71
C ALA A 44 -1.75 -1.29 14.09
N SER A 45 -2.56 -1.84 15.00
CA SER A 45 -2.51 -3.24 15.40
C SER A 45 -3.36 -4.15 14.50
N ASN A 46 -4.39 -3.61 13.84
CA ASN A 46 -5.38 -4.42 13.12
C ASN A 46 -5.50 -4.15 11.60
N PHE A 47 -4.84 -3.11 11.08
CA PHE A 47 -4.98 -2.73 9.66
C PHE A 47 -4.63 -3.84 8.66
N LEU A 48 -3.73 -4.77 9.01
CA LEU A 48 -3.39 -5.93 8.17
C LEU A 48 -4.55 -6.93 8.04
N GLN A 49 -5.55 -6.89 8.93
CA GLN A 49 -6.71 -7.78 8.86
C GLN A 49 -7.76 -7.32 7.84
N VAL A 50 -7.68 -6.08 7.34
CA VAL A 50 -8.68 -5.44 6.49
C VAL A 50 -8.97 -6.24 5.20
N ASP A 51 -7.96 -6.92 4.65
CA ASP A 51 -8.06 -7.69 3.40
C ASP A 51 -8.33 -9.19 3.60
N THR A 52 -8.41 -9.66 4.86
CA THR A 52 -8.53 -11.09 5.17
C THR A 52 -9.79 -11.69 4.57
N PHE A 53 -10.92 -10.98 4.66
CA PHE A 53 -12.18 -11.44 4.06
C PHE A 53 -12.09 -11.54 2.53
N SER A 54 -11.54 -10.51 1.87
CA SER A 54 -11.32 -10.51 0.41
C SER A 54 -10.48 -11.69 -0.03
N ALA A 55 -9.40 -12.00 0.71
CA ALA A 55 -8.54 -13.14 0.46
C ALA A 55 -9.30 -14.47 0.54
N TRP A 56 -10.20 -14.63 1.52
CA TRP A 56 -11.08 -15.81 1.62
C TRP A 56 -12.01 -15.95 0.42
N ILE A 57 -12.64 -14.86 -0.04
CA ILE A 57 -13.54 -14.88 -1.21
C ILE A 57 -12.78 -15.24 -2.49
N ILE A 58 -11.61 -14.65 -2.70
CA ILE A 58 -10.75 -14.93 -3.87
C ILE A 58 -10.29 -16.38 -3.84
N TRP A 59 -9.72 -16.82 -2.71
CA TRP A 59 -9.27 -18.20 -2.54
C TRP A 59 -10.41 -19.20 -2.78
N ALA A 60 -11.57 -19.02 -2.14
CA ALA A 60 -12.69 -19.93 -2.27
C ALA A 60 -13.17 -20.03 -3.74
N SER A 61 -13.17 -18.91 -4.45
CA SER A 61 -13.52 -18.86 -5.87
C SER A 61 -12.53 -19.64 -6.73
N LEU A 62 -11.23 -19.40 -6.56
CA LEU A 62 -10.18 -20.06 -7.35
C LEU A 62 -10.16 -21.57 -7.10
N ILE A 63 -10.25 -21.98 -5.82
CA ILE A 63 -10.34 -23.40 -5.45
C ILE A 63 -11.60 -24.02 -6.04
N ALA A 64 -12.74 -23.34 -5.94
CA ALA A 64 -14.00 -23.89 -6.44
C ALA A 64 -13.98 -24.12 -7.96
N VAL A 65 -13.49 -23.13 -8.72
CA VAL A 65 -13.30 -23.26 -10.17
C VAL A 65 -12.29 -24.36 -10.52
N SER A 66 -11.22 -24.52 -9.74
CA SER A 66 -10.22 -25.57 -9.99
C SER A 66 -10.78 -26.99 -9.83
N ILE A 67 -11.81 -27.15 -9.00
CA ILE A 67 -12.46 -28.45 -8.74
C ILE A 67 -13.63 -28.69 -9.70
N ASP A 68 -14.46 -27.67 -9.92
CA ASP A 68 -15.59 -27.71 -10.86
C ASP A 68 -15.66 -26.40 -11.67
N PRO A 69 -15.07 -26.38 -12.88
CA PRO A 69 -15.09 -25.21 -13.73
C PRO A 69 -16.49 -24.74 -14.13
N SER A 70 -17.51 -25.61 -14.08
CA SER A 70 -18.90 -25.24 -14.42
C SER A 70 -19.49 -24.23 -13.44
N LEU A 71 -18.91 -24.09 -12.24
CA LEU A 71 -19.33 -23.13 -11.24
C LEU A 71 -19.18 -21.68 -11.73
N TRP A 72 -18.23 -21.40 -12.61
CA TRP A 72 -18.04 -20.07 -13.20
C TRP A 72 -19.32 -19.58 -13.91
N THR A 73 -19.89 -20.41 -14.78
CA THR A 73 -21.12 -20.07 -15.49
C THR A 73 -22.33 -20.11 -14.56
N ARG A 74 -22.39 -21.06 -13.62
CA ARG A 74 -23.54 -21.23 -12.72
C ARG A 74 -23.67 -20.12 -11.68
N SER A 75 -22.56 -19.51 -11.25
CA SER A 75 -22.58 -18.36 -10.35
C SER A 75 -22.87 -17.04 -11.06
N GLY A 76 -22.75 -17.02 -12.40
CA GLY A 76 -22.71 -15.79 -13.19
C GLY A 76 -21.45 -14.97 -12.89
N ALA A 77 -20.30 -15.63 -12.77
CA ALA A 77 -19.00 -14.97 -12.62
C ALA A 77 -18.60 -14.25 -13.91
N GLY A 78 -17.89 -13.13 -13.78
CA GLY A 78 -17.61 -12.19 -14.87
C GLY A 78 -17.86 -10.74 -14.45
N ASP A 79 -17.51 -9.81 -15.34
CA ASP A 79 -17.50 -8.35 -15.11
C ASP A 79 -16.63 -7.91 -13.92
N ASP A 80 -17.21 -7.83 -12.73
CA ASP A 80 -16.62 -7.21 -11.54
C ASP A 80 -16.46 -8.20 -10.36
N ARG A 81 -16.73 -9.50 -10.58
CA ARG A 81 -16.63 -10.54 -9.53
C ARG A 81 -16.20 -11.91 -10.02
N LEU A 82 -15.61 -12.68 -9.10
CA LEU A 82 -15.42 -14.12 -9.22
C LEU A 82 -16.74 -14.85 -8.92
N LEU A 83 -16.74 -15.86 -8.04
CA LEU A 83 -17.93 -16.70 -7.85
C LEU A 83 -19.01 -16.08 -6.95
N PHE A 84 -18.61 -15.29 -5.95
CA PHE A 84 -19.52 -14.79 -4.92
C PHE A 84 -19.95 -13.34 -5.20
N ALA A 85 -21.18 -12.98 -4.84
CA ALA A 85 -21.69 -11.62 -4.82
C ALA A 85 -22.03 -11.17 -3.40
N GLU A 86 -22.32 -9.87 -3.27
CA GLU A 86 -22.66 -9.21 -2.00
C GLU A 86 -23.80 -9.89 -1.25
N ARG A 87 -24.82 -10.31 -1.99
CA ARG A 87 -25.97 -11.02 -1.45
C ARG A 87 -25.61 -12.34 -0.77
N ASP A 88 -24.51 -12.98 -1.17
CA ASP A 88 -24.13 -14.31 -0.69
C ASP A 88 -23.58 -14.26 0.73
N PHE A 89 -23.00 -13.13 1.14
CA PHE A 89 -22.50 -12.92 2.49
C PHE A 89 -23.41 -12.08 3.37
N LYS A 90 -24.32 -11.25 2.81
CA LYS A 90 -25.36 -10.57 3.61
C LYS A 90 -26.38 -11.54 4.23
N ASP A 91 -26.74 -12.60 3.51
CA ASP A 91 -27.64 -13.65 4.00
C ASP A 91 -27.19 -15.04 3.48
N PRO A 92 -26.14 -15.63 4.08
CA PRO A 92 -25.59 -16.90 3.61
C PRO A 92 -26.61 -18.05 3.61
N ALA A 93 -27.58 -18.02 4.54
CA ALA A 93 -28.62 -19.04 4.65
C ALA A 93 -29.57 -19.03 3.44
N LYS A 94 -29.85 -17.85 2.87
CA LYS A 94 -30.68 -17.69 1.68
C LYS A 94 -29.90 -17.73 0.37
N SER A 95 -28.57 -17.76 0.40
CA SER A 95 -27.77 -17.81 -0.83
C SER A 95 -27.91 -19.16 -1.52
N ALA A 96 -28.51 -19.14 -2.72
CA ALA A 96 -28.60 -20.32 -3.57
C ALA A 96 -27.21 -20.86 -3.96
N PHE A 97 -26.22 -19.98 -4.11
CA PHE A 97 -24.86 -20.38 -4.49
C PHE A 97 -24.09 -21.00 -3.32
N VAL A 98 -24.20 -20.45 -2.11
CA VAL A 98 -23.63 -21.05 -0.90
C VAL A 98 -24.25 -22.42 -0.64
N ASN A 99 -25.58 -22.55 -0.75
CA ASN A 99 -26.29 -23.83 -0.62
C ASN A 99 -25.87 -24.86 -1.68
N LEU A 100 -25.59 -24.41 -2.91
CA LEU A 100 -25.05 -25.25 -3.98
C LEU A 100 -23.67 -25.80 -3.62
N LEU A 101 -22.79 -25.02 -2.98
CA LEU A 101 -21.48 -25.50 -2.53
C LEU A 101 -21.61 -26.48 -1.36
N PHE A 102 -22.51 -26.22 -0.40
CA PHE A 102 -22.80 -27.13 0.72
C PHE A 102 -23.37 -28.48 0.29
N SER A 103 -24.16 -28.49 -0.79
CA SER A 103 -24.76 -29.70 -1.36
C SER A 103 -23.91 -30.33 -2.48
N HIS A 104 -22.73 -29.77 -2.76
CA HIS A 104 -21.89 -30.25 -3.86
C HIS A 104 -21.38 -31.68 -3.61
N ARG A 105 -21.29 -32.49 -4.67
CA ARG A 105 -20.84 -33.89 -4.60
C ARG A 105 -19.40 -34.04 -4.07
N ASP A 106 -18.53 -33.10 -4.44
CA ASP A 106 -17.12 -33.09 -4.01
C ASP A 106 -17.00 -32.62 -2.55
N PRO A 107 -16.45 -33.43 -1.64
CA PRO A 107 -16.28 -33.06 -0.23
C PRO A 107 -15.42 -31.82 -0.01
N ARG A 108 -14.48 -31.53 -0.91
CA ARG A 108 -13.60 -30.36 -0.81
C ARG A 108 -14.40 -29.06 -0.96
N LEU A 109 -15.39 -29.04 -1.87
CA LEU A 109 -16.25 -27.87 -2.05
C LEU A 109 -17.20 -27.65 -0.87
N ARG A 110 -17.65 -28.73 -0.23
CA ARG A 110 -18.41 -28.63 1.03
C ARG A 110 -17.56 -28.06 2.15
N GLU A 111 -16.28 -28.44 2.22
CA GLU A 111 -15.34 -27.90 3.20
C GLU A 111 -15.01 -26.42 2.93
N VAL A 112 -14.82 -26.03 1.66
CA VAL A 112 -14.69 -24.62 1.26
C VAL A 112 -15.91 -23.83 1.75
N ALA A 113 -17.13 -24.32 1.49
CA ALA A 113 -18.36 -23.68 1.95
C ALA A 113 -18.43 -23.53 3.47
N ARG A 114 -18.04 -24.58 4.21
CA ARG A 114 -18.00 -24.57 5.69
C ARG A 114 -17.04 -23.52 6.24
N ARG A 115 -15.83 -23.42 5.68
CA ARG A 115 -14.83 -22.41 6.09
C ARG A 115 -15.29 -21.00 5.74
N LEU A 116 -15.86 -20.82 4.55
CA LEU A 116 -16.37 -19.53 4.12
C LEU A 116 -17.52 -19.05 4.99
N LEU A 117 -18.41 -19.96 5.41
CA LEU A 117 -19.51 -19.62 6.32
C LEU A 117 -19.01 -19.11 7.68
N LEU A 118 -17.94 -19.69 8.23
CA LEU A 118 -17.33 -19.22 9.48
C LEU A 118 -16.85 -17.77 9.35
N VAL A 119 -16.21 -17.45 8.22
CA VAL A 119 -15.69 -16.11 7.92
C VAL A 119 -16.81 -15.12 7.61
N MET A 120 -17.89 -15.54 6.96
CA MET A 120 -19.08 -14.70 6.72
C MET A 120 -19.86 -14.36 8.01
N GLN A 121 -19.66 -15.14 9.08
CA GLN A 121 -20.37 -15.00 10.35
C GLN A 121 -19.54 -14.30 11.45
N THR A 122 -18.33 -13.83 11.13
CA THR A 122 -17.57 -13.03 12.08
C THR A 122 -18.27 -11.72 12.40
N SER A 123 -18.20 -11.26 13.65
CA SER A 123 -18.89 -10.05 14.08
C SER A 123 -18.30 -8.79 13.44
N SER A 124 -16.97 -8.75 13.28
CA SER A 124 -16.26 -7.70 12.56
C SER A 124 -15.44 -8.25 11.40
N TYR A 125 -15.22 -7.41 10.38
CA TYR A 125 -14.31 -7.70 9.28
C TYR A 125 -12.84 -7.78 9.74
N LEU A 126 -12.52 -7.15 10.89
CA LEU A 126 -11.22 -7.21 11.54
C LEU A 126 -10.99 -8.51 12.33
N ASP A 127 -12.07 -9.24 12.64
CA ASP A 127 -12.00 -10.50 13.40
C ASP A 127 -11.93 -11.73 12.49
N CYS A 128 -11.82 -11.53 11.17
CA CYS A 128 -11.70 -12.60 10.21
C CYS A 128 -10.45 -13.45 10.51
N PRO A 129 -10.58 -14.78 10.66
CA PRO A 129 -9.42 -15.63 10.91
C PRO A 129 -8.46 -15.59 9.71
N PRO A 130 -7.14 -15.69 9.93
CA PRO A 130 -6.17 -15.78 8.83
C PRO A 130 -6.53 -16.88 7.84
N LEU A 131 -6.23 -16.64 6.55
CA LEU A 131 -6.54 -17.59 5.48
C LEU A 131 -5.86 -18.94 5.72
N ASP A 132 -6.66 -19.98 5.99
CA ASP A 132 -6.19 -21.35 6.11
C ASP A 132 -6.48 -22.15 4.83
N THR A 133 -5.42 -22.45 4.09
CA THR A 133 -5.47 -23.20 2.84
C THR A 133 -5.18 -24.70 3.01
N GLN A 134 -4.85 -25.15 4.24
CA GLN A 134 -4.37 -26.51 4.46
C GLN A 134 -5.46 -27.56 4.21
N GLY A 135 -5.07 -28.65 3.55
CA GLY A 135 -5.85 -29.88 3.43
C GLY A 135 -6.91 -29.91 2.33
N ILE A 136 -7.16 -28.81 1.62
CA ILE A 136 -8.20 -28.77 0.57
C ILE A 136 -7.70 -29.33 -0.77
N LEU A 137 -6.49 -28.95 -1.18
CA LEU A 137 -5.80 -29.47 -2.36
C LEU A 137 -4.61 -30.32 -1.91
N SER A 138 -4.86 -31.45 -1.23
CA SER A 138 -3.75 -32.39 -0.98
C SER A 138 -3.15 -32.84 -2.32
N PRO A 139 -1.82 -32.92 -2.46
CA PRO A 139 -1.21 -33.34 -3.72
C PRO A 139 -1.62 -34.78 -4.02
N ARG A 140 -1.92 -35.06 -5.30
CA ARG A 140 -1.94 -36.43 -5.83
C ARG A 140 -0.65 -37.13 -5.36
N PRO A 141 -0.70 -38.36 -4.82
CA PRO A 141 0.52 -39.04 -4.42
C PRO A 141 1.42 -39.15 -5.66
N ALA A 142 2.62 -38.57 -5.57
CA ALA A 142 3.62 -38.68 -6.61
C ALA A 142 4.07 -40.15 -6.71
N PRO A 143 4.30 -40.69 -7.91
CA PRO A 143 4.87 -42.03 -8.03
C PRO A 143 6.32 -42.02 -7.54
N GLY A 144 6.61 -42.82 -6.52
CA GLY A 144 7.93 -43.40 -6.26
C GLY A 144 8.95 -42.52 -5.54
N SER A 145 8.87 -42.48 -4.22
CA SER A 145 10.04 -42.29 -3.34
C SER A 145 10.92 -43.57 -3.38
N ALA A 146 11.61 -43.79 -4.50
CA ALA A 146 12.47 -44.95 -4.73
C ALA A 146 13.93 -44.55 -5.08
N TRP A 147 14.33 -43.28 -4.91
CA TRP A 147 15.66 -42.83 -5.34
C TRP A 147 16.51 -42.17 -4.24
N LEU A 148 15.95 -41.87 -3.06
CA LEU A 148 16.68 -41.21 -1.97
C LEU A 148 17.32 -42.19 -0.97
N GLY A 149 17.44 -43.46 -1.32
CA GLY A 149 18.13 -44.49 -0.54
C GLY A 149 19.58 -44.74 -0.97
N ASP A 150 19.98 -44.29 -2.16
CA ASP A 150 21.25 -44.70 -2.79
C ASP A 150 22.41 -43.71 -2.57
N TYR A 151 22.18 -42.55 -1.94
CA TYR A 151 23.19 -41.47 -1.85
C TYR A 151 23.72 -41.15 -0.44
N VAL A 152 23.38 -41.95 0.58
CA VAL A 152 24.03 -41.85 1.89
C VAL A 152 24.55 -43.21 2.32
N GLY A 153 25.73 -43.57 1.79
CA GLY A 153 26.49 -44.73 2.20
C GLY A 153 27.95 -44.68 1.72
N GLY A 154 28.87 -44.35 2.63
CA GLY A 154 30.24 -44.90 2.60
C GLY A 154 31.44 -43.94 2.56
N ALA A 155 32.26 -44.03 3.62
CA ALA A 155 33.71 -43.76 3.76
C ALA A 155 34.21 -42.29 3.68
N VAL A 156 34.66 -41.64 4.78
CA VAL A 156 35.88 -41.81 5.63
C VAL A 156 37.20 -41.64 4.86
N VAL A 157 38.05 -40.65 5.25
CA VAL A 157 39.46 -40.78 5.72
C VAL A 157 40.02 -39.41 6.19
N SER A 158 40.74 -39.48 7.31
CA SER A 158 41.55 -38.48 8.05
C SER A 158 42.87 -38.03 7.41
N ASN A 159 43.32 -36.79 7.72
CA ASN A 159 44.71 -36.35 8.01
C ASN A 159 44.66 -34.81 8.22
N GLY A 160 45.34 -34.13 9.15
CA GLY A 160 46.56 -34.41 9.91
C GLY A 160 47.71 -33.56 9.39
N GLY A 161 47.99 -32.38 9.98
CA GLY A 161 49.27 -31.67 9.83
C GLY A 161 49.24 -30.14 9.75
N SER A 162 49.68 -29.47 10.82
CA SER A 162 50.36 -28.16 10.77
C SER A 162 51.88 -28.39 10.69
N PRO A 163 52.67 -27.40 10.22
CA PRO A 163 53.64 -26.81 11.16
C PRO A 163 53.92 -25.29 10.98
N ALA A 164 54.31 -24.69 12.12
CA ALA A 164 55.43 -23.75 12.33
C ALA A 164 55.38 -22.24 11.90
N SER A 165 55.31 -21.40 12.94
CA SER A 165 56.20 -20.27 13.33
C SER A 165 56.53 -19.08 12.39
N ALA A 166 56.14 -17.90 12.90
CA ALA A 166 56.65 -16.50 12.84
C ALA A 166 58.13 -16.24 12.42
N PRO A 167 58.50 -14.98 12.06
CA PRO A 167 58.78 -13.97 13.10
C PRO A 167 58.33 -12.52 12.80
N ALA A 168 58.48 -11.70 13.85
CA ALA A 168 58.09 -10.32 14.02
C ALA A 168 59.08 -9.26 13.48
N GLY A 169 58.57 -8.03 13.40
CA GLY A 169 59.24 -6.74 13.30
C GLY A 169 58.21 -5.70 12.81
N SER A 170 58.11 -4.45 13.23
CA SER A 170 58.76 -3.62 14.26
C SER A 170 58.20 -2.20 14.06
N ASP A 171 57.79 -1.52 15.15
CA ASP A 171 57.71 -0.04 15.34
C ASP A 171 56.86 0.80 14.35
N TRP A 172 56.17 1.91 14.69
CA TRP A 172 56.44 3.00 15.63
C TRP A 172 55.16 3.86 15.91
N ILE A 173 55.11 4.43 17.13
CA ILE A 173 54.72 5.81 17.54
C ILE A 173 53.24 6.28 17.59
N GLU A 174 52.78 6.60 18.81
CA GLU A 174 52.38 7.93 19.37
C GLU A 174 51.79 7.68 20.77
N ASP A 175 52.49 7.94 21.88
CA ASP A 175 52.76 9.24 22.54
C ASP A 175 51.52 10.15 22.66
N TYR A 176 50.91 10.19 23.85
CA TYR A 176 50.42 11.39 24.56
C TYR A 176 49.66 10.98 25.84
N THR A 177 50.27 11.18 27.01
CA THR A 177 49.80 12.14 28.05
C THR A 177 50.49 11.90 29.40
N ARG A 178 50.82 13.02 30.04
CA ARG A 178 51.76 13.20 31.14
C ARG A 178 51.15 13.06 32.54
N THR A 179 52.02 12.59 33.44
CA THR A 179 52.29 13.03 34.82
C THR A 179 51.22 12.90 35.90
N GLY A 180 51.59 12.08 36.90
CA GLY A 180 51.12 12.16 38.28
C GLY A 180 51.95 11.19 39.13
N THR A 181 53.07 11.65 39.68
CA THR A 181 54.00 10.85 40.47
C THR A 181 53.34 10.35 41.77
N ARG A 182 53.25 9.02 41.93
CA ARG A 182 53.01 8.34 43.22
C ARG A 182 54.19 7.37 43.46
N PRO A 183 54.62 7.16 44.72
CA PRO A 183 55.80 6.37 45.00
C PRO A 183 55.60 4.91 44.59
N SER A 184 56.60 4.37 43.91
CA SER A 184 56.66 3.02 43.36
C SER A 184 56.42 1.92 44.39
N ALA A 185 55.54 0.98 44.03
CA ALA A 185 55.57 -0.41 44.50
C ALA A 185 55.28 -1.35 43.31
N LEU A 186 56.39 -1.84 42.73
CA LEU A 186 56.61 -3.05 41.91
C LEU A 186 55.82 -3.27 40.59
N PRO A 187 56.51 -3.46 39.44
CA PRO A 187 55.91 -3.95 38.21
C PRO A 187 55.64 -5.45 38.33
N ILE A 188 54.38 -5.86 38.27
CA ILE A 188 54.03 -7.27 38.05
C ILE A 188 54.02 -7.47 36.54
N GLU A 189 55.20 -7.75 35.96
CA GLU A 189 55.26 -8.30 34.61
C GLU A 189 54.67 -9.72 34.65
N SER A 190 53.48 -9.90 34.08
CA SER A 190 52.99 -11.23 33.69
C SER A 190 53.90 -11.76 32.57
N PRO A 191 54.63 -12.87 32.75
CA PRO A 191 55.62 -13.31 31.77
C PRO A 191 55.01 -14.07 30.57
N VAL A 192 53.69 -14.17 30.43
CA VAL A 192 53.06 -14.94 29.34
C VAL A 192 51.76 -14.26 28.89
N PRO A 193 51.50 -14.11 27.57
CA PRO A 193 50.20 -13.66 27.06
C PRO A 193 49.09 -14.65 27.45
N PRO A 194 47.87 -14.18 27.78
CA PRO A 194 46.79 -15.05 28.19
C PRO A 194 46.48 -16.07 27.10
N GLN A 195 46.59 -17.36 27.42
CA GLN A 195 46.17 -18.41 26.51
C GLN A 195 44.64 -18.46 26.50
N ALA A 196 44.05 -18.45 25.30
CA ALA A 196 42.65 -18.81 25.12
C ALA A 196 42.41 -20.18 25.76
N ARG A 197 41.25 -20.38 26.41
CA ARG A 197 40.88 -21.74 26.81
C ARG A 197 40.87 -22.61 25.55
N ASP A 198 41.51 -23.77 25.62
CA ASP A 198 41.51 -24.75 24.53
C ASP A 198 40.10 -24.88 23.93
N GLY A 199 39.98 -24.64 22.62
CA GLY A 199 38.71 -24.69 21.90
C GLY A 199 37.99 -23.35 21.68
N GLY A 200 38.60 -22.20 21.95
CA GLY A 200 38.04 -20.88 21.57
C GLY A 200 37.17 -20.21 22.64
N ALA A 201 37.26 -20.64 23.90
CA ALA A 201 36.54 -20.04 25.01
C ALA A 201 37.36 -18.90 25.68
N GLY A 202 36.65 -17.88 26.21
CA GLY A 202 37.19 -16.59 26.65
C GLY A 202 38.40 -16.59 27.60
N TYR A 203 39.05 -15.44 27.68
CA TYR A 203 40.20 -15.16 28.54
C TYR A 203 39.84 -15.31 30.02
N ASP A 204 40.77 -15.89 30.77
CA ASP A 204 40.67 -16.12 32.21
C ASP A 204 42.04 -15.83 32.85
N PHE A 205 42.09 -15.69 34.17
CA PHE A 205 43.37 -15.50 34.86
C PHE A 205 44.19 -16.79 34.81
N GLU A 206 45.40 -16.71 34.24
CA GLU A 206 46.29 -17.86 34.07
C GLU A 206 46.68 -18.47 35.43
N PRO A 207 46.65 -19.82 35.59
CA PRO A 207 47.02 -20.45 36.86
C PRO A 207 48.42 -20.07 37.37
N ALA A 208 49.39 -19.84 36.47
CA ALA A 208 50.72 -19.38 36.84
C ALA A 208 50.71 -17.97 37.44
N PHE A 209 49.97 -17.05 36.81
CA PHE A 209 49.73 -15.69 37.32
C PHE A 209 49.01 -15.70 38.67
N VAL A 210 47.96 -16.51 38.83
CA VAL A 210 47.23 -16.60 40.11
C VAL A 210 48.15 -17.10 41.23
N ARG A 211 49.02 -18.08 40.94
CA ARG A 211 50.02 -18.59 41.90
C ARG A 211 51.07 -17.53 42.28
N SER A 212 51.63 -16.82 41.29
CA SER A 212 52.64 -15.79 41.55
C SER A 212 52.06 -14.61 42.33
N LEU A 213 50.86 -14.13 41.96
CA LEU A 213 50.14 -13.09 42.67
C LEU A 213 49.85 -13.49 44.12
N ARG A 214 49.42 -14.73 44.37
CA ARG A 214 49.21 -15.24 45.74
C ARG A 214 50.50 -15.22 46.57
N GLN A 215 51.62 -15.67 45.99
CA GLN A 215 52.90 -15.66 46.69
C GLN A 215 53.38 -14.24 46.99
N GLN A 216 53.14 -13.30 46.08
CA GLN A 216 53.44 -11.89 46.30
C GLN A 216 52.57 -11.30 47.41
N LEU A 217 51.24 -11.46 47.35
CA LEU A 217 50.33 -10.98 48.40
C LEU A 217 50.65 -11.58 49.78
N ARG A 218 51.09 -12.85 49.86
CA ARG A 218 51.57 -13.46 51.12
C ARG A 218 52.84 -12.79 51.63
N ARG A 219 53.80 -12.49 50.75
CA ARG A 219 55.04 -11.80 51.12
C ARG A 219 54.75 -10.38 51.57
N ASP A 220 53.89 -9.65 50.85
CA ASP A 220 53.51 -8.29 51.18
C ASP A 220 52.77 -8.23 52.53
N PHE A 221 51.85 -9.17 52.79
CA PHE A 221 51.19 -9.31 54.10
C PHE A 221 52.19 -9.61 55.22
N ALA A 222 53.16 -10.49 54.99
CA ALA A 222 54.20 -10.82 55.98
C ALA A 222 55.19 -9.67 56.21
N ALA A 223 55.38 -8.80 55.22
CA ALA A 223 56.24 -7.62 55.29
C ALA A 223 55.54 -6.37 55.87
N MET A 224 54.21 -6.41 56.08
CA MET A 224 53.49 -5.33 56.74
C MET A 224 53.87 -5.26 58.23
N ASN A 225 54.74 -4.31 58.58
CA ASN A 225 55.13 -3.98 59.95
C ASN A 225 54.00 -3.27 60.75
N PHE A 226 52.78 -3.81 60.79
CA PHE A 226 51.68 -3.25 61.59
C PHE A 226 51.48 -4.08 62.87
N LEU A 227 52.36 -3.82 63.85
CA LEU A 227 52.39 -4.40 65.20
C LEU A 227 52.53 -5.93 65.23
N GLU A 228 53.74 -6.41 65.55
CA GLU A 228 54.11 -7.82 65.81
C GLU A 228 53.19 -8.56 66.81
N ARG A 229 52.24 -7.86 67.45
CA ARG A 229 51.26 -8.39 68.41
C ARG A 229 49.80 -8.34 67.97
N LEU A 230 49.43 -7.78 66.80
CA LEU A 230 48.03 -7.75 66.33
C LEU A 230 47.82 -8.45 64.98
N ALA A 231 48.88 -8.96 64.35
CA ALA A 231 48.79 -9.67 63.07
C ALA A 231 47.78 -10.84 63.09
N TYR A 232 47.58 -11.49 64.25
CA TYR A 232 46.60 -12.57 64.44
C TYR A 232 45.13 -12.10 64.38
N LEU A 233 44.86 -10.80 64.56
CA LEU A 233 43.52 -10.20 64.46
C LEU A 233 43.17 -9.81 63.03
N PHE A 234 44.16 -9.70 62.14
CA PHE A 234 43.96 -9.30 60.76
C PHE A 234 43.78 -10.53 59.87
N ASN A 235 42.58 -10.68 59.32
CA ASN A 235 42.28 -11.76 58.40
C ASN A 235 43.03 -11.53 57.07
N PRO A 236 43.96 -12.42 56.66
CA PRO A 236 44.72 -12.28 55.42
C PRO A 236 43.83 -12.24 54.18
N GLN A 237 42.61 -12.79 54.25
CA GLN A 237 41.63 -12.69 53.16
C GLN A 237 41.09 -11.27 52.98
N LEU A 238 40.93 -10.49 54.07
CA LEU A 238 40.52 -9.09 53.97
C LEU A 238 41.63 -8.25 53.30
N PHE A 239 42.89 -8.53 53.63
CA PHE A 239 44.03 -7.91 52.98
C PHE A 239 44.09 -8.27 51.48
N PHE A 240 43.93 -9.53 51.11
CA PHE A 240 43.95 -9.95 49.70
C PHE A 240 42.80 -9.31 48.92
N ASN A 241 41.60 -9.24 49.51
CA ASN A 241 40.45 -8.57 48.90
C ASN A 241 40.71 -7.08 48.66
N ALA A 242 41.21 -6.37 49.67
CA ALA A 242 41.55 -4.95 49.54
C ALA A 242 42.65 -4.72 48.49
N SER A 243 43.74 -5.47 48.54
CA SER A 243 44.87 -5.32 47.62
C SER A 243 44.51 -5.62 46.18
N VAL A 244 43.75 -6.71 45.93
CA VAL A 244 43.27 -7.04 44.58
C VAL A 244 42.35 -5.95 44.06
N ARG A 245 41.43 -5.41 44.86
CA ARG A 245 40.52 -4.35 44.42
C ARG A 245 41.24 -3.03 44.11
N ILE A 246 42.26 -2.68 44.90
CA ILE A 246 43.05 -1.46 44.70
C ILE A 246 43.87 -1.53 43.40
N HIS A 247 44.54 -2.66 43.18
CA HIS A 247 45.46 -2.85 42.06
C HIS A 247 44.85 -3.54 40.84
N PHE A 248 43.54 -3.84 40.86
CA PHE A 248 42.88 -4.59 39.79
C PHE A 248 43.10 -3.97 38.41
N ASN A 249 43.00 -2.64 38.34
CA ASN A 249 43.15 -1.89 37.09
C ASN A 249 44.60 -1.82 36.59
N ASP A 250 45.58 -2.13 37.44
CA ASP A 250 47.00 -2.09 37.08
C ASP A 250 47.41 -3.35 36.30
N PHE A 251 46.60 -4.42 36.35
CA PHE A 251 46.88 -5.65 35.61
C PHE A 251 46.73 -5.44 34.10
N ARG A 252 47.74 -5.85 33.33
CA ARG A 252 47.75 -5.75 31.85
C ARG A 252 46.47 -6.30 31.19
N ILE A 253 45.98 -7.46 31.64
CA ILE A 253 44.75 -8.07 31.10
C ILE A 253 43.49 -7.23 31.38
N VAL A 254 43.50 -6.42 32.44
CA VAL A 254 42.44 -5.48 32.77
C VAL A 254 42.55 -4.22 31.92
N GLN A 255 43.77 -3.75 31.63
CA GLN A 255 43.99 -2.67 30.66
C GLN A 255 43.58 -3.07 29.23
N GLU A 256 43.89 -4.30 28.80
CA GLU A 256 43.43 -4.87 27.52
C GLU A 256 41.90 -4.95 27.47
N LYS A 257 41.24 -5.35 28.58
CA LYS A 257 39.77 -5.30 28.72
C LYS A 257 39.23 -3.87 28.59
N GLN A 258 39.82 -2.89 29.28
CA GLN A 258 39.40 -1.49 29.21
C GLN A 258 39.54 -0.91 27.79
N ALA A 259 40.59 -1.31 27.06
CA ALA A 259 40.75 -0.97 25.64
C ALA A 259 39.65 -1.60 24.78
N ALA A 260 39.30 -2.87 25.01
CA ALA A 260 38.17 -3.52 24.33
C ALA A 260 36.82 -2.85 24.66
N GLU A 261 36.61 -2.42 25.91
CA GLU A 261 35.43 -1.64 26.33
C GLU A 261 35.38 -0.25 25.64
N ALA A 262 36.53 0.39 25.43
CA ALA A 262 36.62 1.64 24.67
C ALA A 262 36.28 1.43 23.19
N GLN A 263 36.80 0.36 22.57
CA GLN A 263 36.46 -0.03 21.19
C GLN A 263 34.97 -0.31 21.02
N TYR A 264 34.36 -1.08 21.94
CA TYR A 264 32.91 -1.32 21.93
C TYR A 264 32.11 -0.02 22.05
N ARG A 265 32.49 0.89 22.95
CA ARG A 265 31.83 2.20 23.10
C ARG A 265 31.99 3.08 21.85
N ALA A 266 33.12 3.01 21.15
CA ALA A 266 33.32 3.71 19.89
C ALA A 266 32.42 3.15 18.78
N ALA A 267 32.46 1.82 18.56
CA ALA A 267 31.61 1.13 17.58
C ALA A 267 30.11 1.35 17.87
N ARG A 268 29.72 1.40 19.14
CA ARG A 268 28.34 1.67 19.54
C ARG A 268 27.89 3.09 19.12
N ARG A 269 28.74 4.10 19.29
CA ARG A 269 28.45 5.47 18.86
C ARG A 269 28.35 5.58 17.34
N GLU A 270 29.22 4.87 16.60
CA GLU A 270 29.16 4.81 15.14
C GLU A 270 27.85 4.16 14.66
N TRP A 271 27.43 3.06 15.29
CA TRP A 271 26.15 2.42 15.00
C TRP A 271 24.96 3.34 15.31
N GLU A 272 24.97 4.05 16.45
CA GLU A 272 23.93 5.02 16.81
C GLU A 272 23.86 6.17 15.79
N ALA A 273 25.01 6.67 15.33
CA ALA A 273 25.08 7.71 14.30
C ALA A 273 24.60 7.21 12.94
N ALA A 274 24.99 6.00 12.51
CA ALA A 274 24.55 5.40 11.26
C ALA A 274 23.04 5.14 11.26
N LYS A 275 22.48 4.69 12.39
CA LYS A 275 21.04 4.52 12.58
C LYS A 275 20.29 5.83 12.47
N ALA A 276 20.75 6.88 13.18
CA ALA A 276 20.14 8.20 13.09
C ALA A 276 20.17 8.77 11.66
N MET A 277 21.28 8.58 10.95
CA MET A 277 21.41 8.95 9.54
C MET A 277 20.40 8.22 8.65
N LEU A 278 20.19 6.91 8.85
CA LEU A 278 19.19 6.16 8.10
C LEU A 278 17.77 6.70 8.36
N ASP A 279 17.43 6.98 9.61
CA ASP A 279 16.12 7.55 9.97
C ASP A 279 15.91 8.92 9.30
N ASP A 280 16.94 9.78 9.28
CA ASP A 280 16.91 11.08 8.59
C ASP A 280 16.74 10.94 7.08
N VAL A 281 17.51 10.05 6.45
CA VAL A 281 17.44 9.79 5.00
C VAL A 281 16.08 9.20 4.63
N GLN A 282 15.51 8.32 5.44
CA GLN A 282 14.17 7.78 5.23
C GLN A 282 13.09 8.86 5.33
N ARG A 283 13.16 9.75 6.33
CA ARG A 283 12.25 10.90 6.42
C ARG A 283 12.34 11.80 5.19
N TRP A 284 13.55 12.14 4.77
CA TRP A 284 13.78 12.93 3.56
C TRP A 284 13.24 12.21 2.31
N ALA A 285 13.52 10.93 2.14
CA ALA A 285 13.06 10.13 1.00
C ALA A 285 11.53 10.08 0.93
N ASN A 286 10.85 9.87 2.07
CA ASN A 286 9.40 9.89 2.15
C ASN A 286 8.83 11.27 1.77
N ALA A 287 9.47 12.36 2.20
CA ALA A 287 9.07 13.71 1.80
C ALA A 287 9.26 13.96 0.29
N GLN A 288 10.34 13.46 -0.31
CA GLN A 288 10.54 13.55 -1.77
C GLN A 288 9.47 12.76 -2.53
N LYS A 289 9.17 11.52 -2.11
CA LYS A 289 8.09 10.71 -2.69
C LYS A 289 6.74 11.39 -2.59
N ALA A 290 6.41 11.97 -1.43
CA ALA A 290 5.15 12.70 -1.24
C ALA A 290 5.04 13.91 -2.18
N ASN A 291 6.11 14.71 -2.29
CA ASN A 291 6.15 15.86 -3.20
C ASN A 291 6.03 15.45 -4.68
N PHE A 292 6.70 14.36 -5.07
CA PHE A 292 6.61 13.81 -6.41
C PHE A 292 5.18 13.35 -6.73
N ASN A 293 4.59 12.54 -5.85
CA ASN A 293 3.22 12.05 -6.01
C ASN A 293 2.19 13.19 -6.08
N ALA A 294 2.37 14.25 -5.29
CA ALA A 294 1.51 15.43 -5.33
C ALA A 294 1.58 16.15 -6.70
N GLN A 295 2.77 16.25 -7.30
CA GLN A 295 2.96 16.84 -8.62
C GLN A 295 2.34 15.97 -9.73
N VAL A 296 2.56 14.65 -9.68
CA VAL A 296 1.94 13.71 -10.64
C VAL A 296 0.41 13.79 -10.55
N LYS A 297 -0.14 13.80 -9.33
CA LYS A 297 -1.59 13.93 -9.10
C LYS A 297 -2.13 15.24 -9.69
N ALA A 298 -1.45 16.37 -9.47
CA ALA A 298 -1.90 17.66 -9.99
C ALA A 298 -2.01 17.66 -11.53
N ILE A 299 -1.02 17.07 -12.23
CA ILE A 299 -1.05 16.94 -13.69
C ILE A 299 -2.18 15.99 -14.14
N TRP A 300 -2.39 14.90 -13.42
CA TRP A 300 -3.46 13.94 -13.71
C TRP A 300 -4.86 14.56 -13.51
N ASP A 301 -5.06 15.33 -12.44
CA ASP A 301 -6.30 16.07 -12.19
C ASP A 301 -6.58 17.06 -13.34
N GLU A 302 -5.55 17.75 -13.86
CA GLU A 302 -5.65 18.65 -15.02
C GLU A 302 -6.05 17.89 -16.30
N LEU A 303 -5.45 16.72 -16.55
CA LEU A 303 -5.81 15.87 -17.70
C LEU A 303 -7.28 15.45 -17.67
N ASN A 304 -7.77 15.03 -16.50
CA ASN A 304 -9.17 14.63 -16.34
C ASN A 304 -10.14 15.81 -16.53
N GLN A 305 -9.76 17.00 -16.05
CA GLN A 305 -10.55 18.22 -16.28
C GLN A 305 -10.62 18.56 -17.77
N LEU A 306 -9.52 18.42 -18.50
CA LEU A 306 -9.48 18.66 -19.95
C LEU A 306 -10.28 17.61 -20.74
N GLU A 307 -10.24 16.34 -20.34
CA GLU A 307 -11.05 15.28 -20.94
C GLU A 307 -12.55 15.52 -20.71
N THR A 308 -12.94 15.84 -19.48
CA THR A 308 -14.32 16.22 -19.15
C THR A 308 -14.78 17.44 -19.95
N ALA A 309 -13.91 18.45 -20.11
CA ALA A 309 -14.23 19.63 -20.90
C ALA A 309 -14.43 19.31 -22.40
N LEU A 310 -13.65 18.38 -22.96
CA LEU A 310 -13.84 17.90 -24.34
C LEU A 310 -15.17 17.16 -24.50
N ASP A 311 -15.53 16.29 -23.56
CA ASP A 311 -16.79 15.55 -23.59
C ASP A 311 -18.00 16.48 -23.47
N ASN A 312 -17.94 17.45 -22.55
CA ASN A 312 -18.98 18.46 -22.39
C ASN A 312 -19.12 19.32 -23.66
N LEU A 313 -18.01 19.70 -24.29
CA LEU A 313 -18.03 20.47 -25.54
C LEU A 313 -18.73 19.69 -26.67
N ASP A 314 -18.51 18.37 -26.75
CA ASP A 314 -19.18 17.51 -27.71
C ASP A 314 -20.69 17.38 -27.45
N LEU A 315 -21.08 17.33 -26.17
CA LEU A 315 -22.48 17.33 -25.75
C LEU A 315 -23.16 18.65 -26.10
N GLU A 316 -22.55 19.78 -25.72
CA GLU A 316 -23.05 21.13 -26.00
C GLU A 316 -23.25 21.35 -27.51
N ARG A 317 -22.31 20.87 -28.34
CA ARG A 317 -22.45 20.89 -29.81
C ARG A 317 -23.70 20.12 -30.25
N GLN A 318 -23.88 18.89 -29.76
CA GLN A 318 -25.01 18.04 -30.16
C GLN A 318 -26.35 18.64 -29.74
N GLU A 319 -26.42 19.20 -28.53
CA GLU A 319 -27.60 19.89 -28.03
C GLU A 319 -27.91 21.13 -28.89
N ALA A 320 -26.92 21.94 -29.21
CA ALA A 320 -27.11 23.12 -30.04
C ALA A 320 -27.51 22.78 -31.49
N GLU A 321 -26.95 21.71 -32.09
CA GLU A 321 -27.38 21.20 -33.40
C GLU A 321 -28.86 20.75 -33.37
N LYS A 322 -29.26 20.03 -32.31
CA LYS A 322 -30.63 19.53 -32.12
C LYS A 322 -31.64 20.64 -31.84
N ASP A 323 -31.27 21.64 -31.05
CA ASP A 323 -32.11 22.80 -30.76
C ASP A 323 -32.34 23.62 -32.02
N PHE A 324 -31.30 23.82 -32.83
CA PHE A 324 -31.43 24.46 -34.12
C PHE A 324 -32.33 23.66 -35.07
N GLU A 325 -32.13 22.34 -35.18
CA GLU A 325 -32.98 21.47 -36.02
C GLU A 325 -34.45 21.55 -35.58
N THR A 326 -34.71 21.53 -34.28
CA THR A 326 -36.06 21.61 -33.72
C THR A 326 -36.70 22.96 -34.06
N ALA A 327 -35.99 24.07 -33.85
CA ALA A 327 -36.47 25.41 -34.17
C ALA A 327 -36.72 25.60 -35.67
N ALA A 328 -35.80 25.10 -36.53
CA ALA A 328 -35.94 25.16 -37.98
C ALA A 328 -37.14 24.35 -38.47
N ARG A 329 -37.37 23.17 -37.90
CA ARG A 329 -38.54 22.33 -38.20
C ARG A 329 -39.84 22.99 -37.80
N GLU A 330 -39.90 23.58 -36.60
CA GLU A 330 -41.08 24.31 -36.14
C GLU A 330 -41.39 25.51 -37.03
N ALA A 331 -40.37 26.30 -37.41
CA ALA A 331 -40.51 27.42 -38.33
C ALA A 331 -41.01 26.97 -39.71
N TYR A 332 -40.47 25.88 -40.26
CA TYR A 332 -40.89 25.31 -41.54
C TYR A 332 -42.38 24.95 -41.57
N TYR A 333 -42.84 24.19 -40.56
CA TYR A 333 -44.25 23.82 -40.49
C TYR A 333 -45.16 25.00 -40.17
N ALA A 334 -44.72 25.96 -39.36
CA ALA A 334 -45.49 27.17 -39.08
C ALA A 334 -45.70 28.01 -40.35
N ASP A 335 -44.64 28.22 -41.14
CA ASP A 335 -44.71 28.92 -42.42
C ASP A 335 -45.63 28.19 -43.41
N ALA A 336 -45.45 26.87 -43.57
CA ALA A 336 -46.30 26.07 -44.45
C ALA A 336 -47.78 26.11 -44.03
N LEU A 337 -48.08 26.00 -42.73
CA LEU A 337 -49.45 26.07 -42.20
C LEU A 337 -50.08 27.45 -42.34
N SER A 338 -49.29 28.52 -42.47
CA SER A 338 -49.80 29.88 -42.68
C SER A 338 -50.53 30.04 -44.02
N ALA A 339 -50.18 29.22 -45.02
CA ALA A 339 -50.87 29.16 -46.30
C ALA A 339 -52.26 28.48 -46.24
N HIS A 340 -52.59 27.84 -45.12
CA HIS A 340 -53.85 27.12 -44.93
C HIS A 340 -54.80 27.88 -43.99
N PRO A 341 -55.75 28.67 -44.51
CA PRO A 341 -56.72 29.36 -43.68
C PRO A 341 -57.72 28.38 -43.05
N ILE A 342 -58.21 28.70 -41.85
CA ILE A 342 -59.25 27.91 -41.18
C ILE A 342 -60.57 28.08 -41.97
N LYS A 343 -61.07 26.99 -42.53
CA LYS A 343 -62.32 26.95 -43.33
C LYS A 343 -63.38 26.09 -42.62
N PRO A 344 -64.68 26.28 -42.93
CA PRO A 344 -65.74 25.41 -42.42
C PRO A 344 -65.49 23.95 -42.84
N LEU A 345 -65.57 23.00 -41.89
CA LEU A 345 -65.41 21.58 -42.15
C LEU A 345 -66.79 20.97 -42.42
N ARG A 346 -67.16 20.92 -43.70
CA ARG A 346 -68.47 20.39 -44.14
C ARG A 346 -68.63 18.93 -43.71
N GLY A 347 -69.79 18.59 -43.15
CA GLY A 347 -70.11 17.24 -42.68
C GLY A 347 -69.62 16.89 -41.27
N LEU A 348 -68.83 17.76 -40.62
CA LEU A 348 -68.27 17.52 -39.28
C LEU A 348 -68.81 18.49 -38.22
N GLY A 349 -69.90 19.21 -38.51
CA GLY A 349 -70.52 20.16 -37.56
C GLY A 349 -69.74 21.47 -37.36
N PHE A 350 -68.60 21.67 -38.04
CA PHE A 350 -67.76 22.86 -37.90
C PHE A 350 -68.11 23.93 -38.96
N GLY A 351 -69.05 24.83 -38.64
CA GLY A 351 -69.63 25.81 -39.58
C GLY A 351 -69.01 27.22 -39.56
N ALA A 352 -69.55 28.12 -40.39
CA ALA A 352 -69.05 29.49 -40.56
C ALA A 352 -69.04 30.34 -39.27
N SER A 353 -70.00 30.14 -38.36
CA SER A 353 -70.05 30.86 -37.08
C SER A 353 -68.86 30.53 -36.17
N ARG A 354 -68.37 29.29 -36.20
CA ARG A 354 -67.16 28.86 -35.46
C ARG A 354 -65.89 29.45 -36.05
N VAL A 355 -65.79 29.47 -37.37
CA VAL A 355 -64.68 30.12 -38.10
C VAL A 355 -64.66 31.63 -37.81
N LYS A 356 -65.82 32.29 -37.77
CA LYS A 356 -65.92 33.72 -37.44
C LYS A 356 -65.44 34.01 -36.02
N ALA A 357 -65.90 33.24 -35.03
CA ALA A 357 -65.48 33.40 -33.63
C ALA A 357 -63.96 33.20 -33.44
N LEU A 358 -63.37 32.21 -34.12
CA LEU A 358 -61.93 31.98 -34.11
C LEU A 358 -61.16 33.15 -34.74
N ARG A 359 -61.63 33.67 -35.89
CA ARG A 359 -61.01 34.82 -36.56
C ARG A 359 -61.03 36.08 -35.69
N GLU A 360 -62.15 36.34 -35.01
CA GLU A 360 -62.29 37.45 -34.06
C GLU A 360 -61.34 37.30 -32.86
N ALA A 361 -60.99 36.06 -32.49
CA ALA A 361 -60.00 35.74 -31.46
C ALA A 361 -58.54 35.65 -32.00
N GLY A 362 -58.30 36.05 -33.25
CA GLY A 362 -56.98 36.08 -33.88
C GLY A 362 -56.50 34.76 -34.48
N PHE A 363 -57.38 33.77 -34.67
CA PHE A 363 -57.06 32.50 -35.33
C PHE A 363 -57.53 32.54 -36.79
N THR A 364 -56.59 32.72 -37.70
CA THR A 364 -56.84 32.89 -39.13
C THR A 364 -56.41 31.67 -39.95
N THR A 365 -55.32 31.04 -39.55
CA THR A 365 -54.68 29.91 -40.25
C THR A 365 -54.46 28.73 -39.30
N TYR A 366 -54.14 27.57 -39.86
CA TYR A 366 -53.77 26.41 -39.05
C TYR A 366 -52.41 26.58 -38.33
N ALA A 367 -51.61 27.60 -38.68
CA ALA A 367 -50.39 27.97 -37.94
C ALA A 367 -50.71 28.58 -36.56
N ASP A 368 -51.86 29.25 -36.43
CA ASP A 368 -52.28 29.90 -35.18
C ASP A 368 -52.70 28.88 -34.10
N LEU A 369 -52.95 27.64 -34.51
CA LEU A 369 -53.38 26.53 -33.64
C LEU A 369 -52.16 25.86 -32.99
N THR A 370 -51.69 26.48 -31.90
CA THR A 370 -50.59 25.97 -31.07
C THR A 370 -51.09 25.53 -29.69
N PRO A 371 -50.37 24.64 -28.98
CA PRO A 371 -50.70 24.29 -27.60
C PRO A 371 -50.80 25.50 -26.68
N ALA A 372 -49.94 26.51 -26.88
CA ALA A 372 -49.94 27.75 -26.11
C ALA A 372 -51.24 28.56 -26.26
N ASN A 373 -51.84 28.53 -27.45
CA ASN A 373 -53.04 29.31 -27.76
C ASN A 373 -54.35 28.52 -27.59
N LYS A 374 -54.28 27.24 -27.20
CA LYS A 374 -55.42 26.31 -27.05
C LYS A 374 -56.54 26.88 -26.17
N SER A 375 -56.22 27.37 -24.99
CA SER A 375 -57.22 27.91 -24.04
C SER A 375 -57.96 29.11 -24.62
N ARG A 376 -57.26 29.97 -25.38
CA ARG A 376 -57.86 31.14 -26.04
C ARG A 376 -58.79 30.73 -27.17
N ALA A 377 -58.41 29.72 -27.97
CA ALA A 377 -59.25 29.18 -29.03
C ALA A 377 -60.51 28.51 -28.47
N ILE A 378 -60.38 27.71 -27.41
CA ILE A 378 -61.52 27.07 -26.74
C ILE A 378 -62.48 28.13 -26.21
N PHE A 379 -61.96 29.16 -25.54
CA PHE A 379 -62.77 30.28 -25.03
C PHE A 379 -63.58 30.95 -26.15
N ALA A 380 -62.95 31.25 -27.29
CA ALA A 380 -63.64 31.84 -28.45
C ALA A 380 -64.78 30.94 -28.98
N LEU A 381 -64.59 29.61 -28.97
CA LEU A 381 -65.57 28.65 -29.44
C LEU A 381 -66.75 28.43 -28.48
N THR A 382 -66.59 28.73 -27.18
CA THR A 382 -67.67 28.55 -26.17
C THR A 382 -68.93 29.37 -26.49
N ALA A 383 -68.78 30.55 -27.10
CA ALA A 383 -69.89 31.44 -27.43
C ALA A 383 -70.78 30.90 -28.55
N VAL A 384 -70.25 30.01 -29.40
CA VAL A 384 -70.89 29.57 -30.65
C VAL A 384 -71.06 28.06 -30.76
N SER A 385 -70.50 27.27 -29.82
CA SER A 385 -70.55 25.81 -29.83
C SER A 385 -71.22 25.25 -28.58
N LYS A 386 -72.47 24.79 -28.72
CA LYS A 386 -73.16 23.97 -27.70
C LYS A 386 -73.35 22.56 -28.28
N PRO A 387 -72.85 21.48 -27.64
CA PRO A 387 -72.35 21.38 -26.26
C PRO A 387 -70.82 21.21 -26.08
N THR A 388 -69.98 21.18 -27.13
CA THR A 388 -68.58 20.72 -26.96
C THR A 388 -67.50 21.54 -27.72
N PRO A 389 -67.11 22.72 -27.21
CA PRO A 389 -65.96 23.50 -27.72
C PRO A 389 -64.64 22.72 -27.73
N GLN A 390 -64.49 21.77 -26.80
CA GLN A 390 -63.33 20.88 -26.74
C GLN A 390 -63.26 19.92 -27.95
N ASN A 391 -64.41 19.44 -28.42
CA ASN A 391 -64.47 18.59 -29.61
C ASN A 391 -64.15 19.38 -30.87
N ASP A 392 -64.57 20.66 -30.93
CA ASP A 392 -64.20 21.55 -32.04
C ASP A 392 -62.69 21.78 -32.11
N TRP A 393 -62.02 21.98 -30.97
CA TRP A 393 -60.56 22.05 -30.91
C TRP A 393 -59.90 20.74 -31.37
N THR A 394 -60.42 19.60 -30.91
CA THR A 394 -59.91 18.27 -31.31
C THR A 394 -60.07 18.03 -32.82
N LEU A 395 -61.18 18.50 -33.41
CA LEU A 395 -61.40 18.45 -34.86
C LEU A 395 -60.39 19.32 -35.63
N LEU A 396 -60.06 20.50 -35.10
CA LEU A 396 -59.07 21.40 -35.68
C LEU A 396 -57.65 20.84 -35.55
N GLU A 397 -57.29 20.23 -34.42
CA GLU A 397 -56.03 19.48 -34.24
C GLU A 397 -55.94 18.35 -35.28
N ARG A 398 -56.99 17.54 -35.42
CA ARG A 398 -57.02 16.46 -36.42
C ARG A 398 -56.88 16.97 -37.85
N GLN A 399 -57.53 18.09 -38.18
CA GLN A 399 -57.43 18.69 -39.50
C GLN A 399 -56.05 19.31 -39.74
N ARG A 400 -55.43 19.91 -38.71
CA ARG A 400 -54.04 20.38 -38.74
C ARG A 400 -53.09 19.23 -39.03
N ASP A 401 -53.27 18.08 -38.38
CA ASP A 401 -52.44 16.88 -38.58
C ASP A 401 -52.59 16.33 -40.00
N ILE A 402 -53.81 16.33 -40.57
CA ILE A 402 -54.04 15.96 -41.97
C ILE A 402 -53.30 16.89 -42.93
N ILE A 403 -53.28 18.20 -42.65
CA ILE A 403 -52.54 19.17 -43.46
C ILE A 403 -51.04 18.95 -43.33
N ILE A 404 -50.53 18.74 -42.11
CA ILE A 404 -49.11 18.42 -41.86
C ILE A 404 -48.69 17.18 -42.64
N ALA A 405 -49.53 16.14 -42.71
CA ALA A 405 -49.26 14.93 -43.49
C ALA A 405 -49.19 15.17 -45.02
N GLN A 406 -49.68 16.30 -45.51
CA GLN A 406 -49.61 16.70 -46.92
C GLN A 406 -48.45 17.67 -47.21
N ILE A 407 -47.87 18.29 -46.18
CA ILE A 407 -46.69 19.14 -46.30
C ILE A 407 -45.48 18.23 -46.55
N PRO A 408 -44.56 18.55 -47.48
CA PRO A 408 -43.34 17.80 -47.66
C PRO A 408 -42.59 17.61 -46.34
N GLN A 409 -41.97 16.45 -46.16
CA GLN A 409 -41.22 16.16 -44.94
C GLN A 409 -40.09 17.20 -44.78
N PHE A 410 -39.98 17.77 -43.58
CA PHE A 410 -38.87 18.65 -43.24
C PHE A 410 -37.53 17.92 -43.45
N TYR A 411 -36.61 18.57 -44.15
CA TYR A 411 -35.25 18.11 -44.35
C TYR A 411 -34.30 19.27 -44.09
N LEU A 412 -33.40 19.10 -43.11
CA LEU A 412 -32.31 20.04 -42.87
C LEU A 412 -31.05 19.50 -43.55
N PRO A 413 -30.49 20.19 -44.56
CA PRO A 413 -29.25 19.77 -45.19
C PRO A 413 -28.10 19.69 -44.17
N PRO A 414 -27.27 18.63 -44.19
CA PRO A 414 -26.12 18.52 -43.28
C PRO A 414 -25.09 19.66 -43.40
N ASP A 415 -25.08 20.33 -44.56
CA ASP A 415 -24.23 21.47 -44.93
C ASP A 415 -24.92 22.83 -44.74
N HIS A 416 -26.07 22.87 -44.05
CA HIS A 416 -26.77 24.11 -43.74
C HIS A 416 -25.80 25.14 -43.11
N PRO A 417 -25.76 26.40 -43.57
CA PRO A 417 -24.70 27.36 -43.21
C PRO A 417 -24.58 27.59 -41.70
N THR A 418 -25.71 27.61 -40.97
CA THR A 418 -25.71 27.75 -39.50
C THR A 418 -25.11 26.52 -38.80
N ILE A 419 -25.44 25.31 -39.24
CA ILE A 419 -24.88 24.06 -38.68
C ILE A 419 -23.38 23.99 -38.98
N THR A 420 -22.98 24.34 -40.20
CA THR A 420 -21.57 24.38 -40.61
C THR A 420 -20.77 25.39 -39.79
N ALA A 421 -21.29 26.61 -39.60
CA ALA A 421 -20.64 27.63 -38.78
C ALA A 421 -20.50 27.19 -37.32
N LEU A 422 -21.56 26.61 -36.74
CA LEU A 422 -21.53 26.05 -35.39
C LEU A 422 -20.46 24.97 -35.25
N ARG A 423 -20.42 24.01 -36.18
CA ARG A 423 -19.39 22.96 -36.18
C ARG A 423 -17.97 23.52 -36.28
N GLN A 424 -17.76 24.56 -37.07
CA GLN A 424 -16.45 25.23 -37.20
C GLN A 424 -16.02 25.91 -35.90
N GLU A 425 -16.93 26.59 -35.22
CA GLU A 425 -16.68 27.23 -33.93
C GLU A 425 -16.28 26.19 -32.87
N TYR A 426 -17.07 25.13 -32.72
CA TYR A 426 -16.78 24.05 -31.78
C TYR A 426 -15.49 23.30 -32.15
N ALA A 427 -15.19 23.11 -33.43
CA ALA A 427 -13.94 22.49 -33.88
C ALA A 427 -12.71 23.34 -33.52
N ALA A 428 -12.80 24.67 -33.60
CA ALA A 428 -11.71 25.57 -33.21
C ALA A 428 -11.44 25.51 -31.69
N THR A 429 -12.51 25.51 -30.88
CA THR A 429 -12.41 25.35 -29.42
C THR A 429 -11.84 23.98 -29.06
N ARG A 430 -12.33 22.91 -29.71
CA ARG A 430 -11.83 21.55 -29.52
C ARG A 430 -10.34 21.43 -29.82
N ALA A 431 -9.88 21.97 -30.94
CA ALA A 431 -8.46 21.94 -31.31
C ALA A 431 -7.57 22.63 -30.26
N THR A 432 -8.08 23.69 -29.64
CA THR A 432 -7.38 24.41 -28.55
C THR A 432 -7.28 23.54 -27.29
N LEU A 433 -8.40 22.92 -26.87
CA LEU A 433 -8.41 22.01 -25.72
C LEU A 433 -7.55 20.76 -25.95
N GLU A 434 -7.57 20.19 -27.16
CA GLU A 434 -6.72 19.06 -27.53
C GLU A 434 -5.23 19.41 -27.46
N ALA A 435 -4.84 20.63 -27.87
CA ALA A 435 -3.47 21.10 -27.74
C ALA A 435 -3.04 21.21 -26.26
N TYR A 436 -3.92 21.73 -25.39
CA TYR A 436 -3.66 21.74 -23.94
C TYR A 436 -3.55 20.34 -23.37
N ARG A 437 -4.44 19.42 -23.75
CA ARG A 437 -4.41 18.02 -23.32
C ARG A 437 -3.10 17.33 -23.74
N GLN A 438 -2.65 17.55 -24.97
CA GLN A 438 -1.37 17.01 -25.46
C GLN A 438 -0.18 17.55 -24.67
N SER A 439 -0.18 18.84 -24.35
CA SER A 439 0.85 19.45 -23.51
C SER A 439 0.86 18.86 -22.10
N ALA A 440 -0.31 18.73 -21.45
CA ALA A 440 -0.44 18.13 -20.13
C ALA A 440 -0.01 16.65 -20.14
N GLN A 441 -0.34 15.89 -21.19
CA GLN A 441 0.09 14.50 -21.35
C GLN A 441 1.62 14.39 -21.47
N ALA A 442 2.25 15.26 -22.26
CA ALA A 442 3.70 15.29 -22.38
C ALA A 442 4.39 15.63 -21.05
N GLN A 443 3.80 16.51 -20.25
CA GLN A 443 4.28 16.80 -18.89
C GLN A 443 4.11 15.59 -17.96
N PHE A 444 2.98 14.90 -18.02
CA PHE A 444 2.74 13.68 -17.26
C PHE A 444 3.77 12.60 -17.60
N ASP A 445 3.99 12.33 -18.89
CA ASP A 445 4.96 11.33 -19.36
C ASP A 445 6.40 11.69 -18.99
N ALA A 446 6.75 12.98 -19.00
CA ALA A 446 8.05 13.46 -18.53
C ALA A 446 8.20 13.24 -17.02
N LYS A 447 7.14 13.52 -16.25
CA LYS A 447 7.14 13.33 -14.80
C LYS A 447 7.22 11.86 -14.41
N GLN A 448 6.52 10.98 -15.12
CA GLN A 448 6.59 9.53 -14.90
C GLN A 448 8.01 8.99 -15.13
N ARG A 449 8.74 9.52 -16.11
CA ARG A 449 10.16 9.17 -16.33
C ARG A 449 11.06 9.57 -15.16
N GLU A 450 10.80 10.70 -14.49
CA GLU A 450 11.50 11.08 -13.26
C GLU A 450 11.21 10.12 -12.09
N GLY A 451 10.14 9.35 -12.17
CA GLY A 451 9.67 8.39 -11.16
C GLY A 451 10.36 7.03 -11.17
N ASP A 452 11.20 6.72 -12.17
CA ASP A 452 11.85 5.41 -12.26
C ASP A 452 12.92 5.24 -11.17
N GLU A 453 12.54 4.55 -10.09
CA GLU A 453 13.41 4.23 -8.97
C GLU A 453 14.58 3.28 -9.31
N ASN A 454 14.59 2.65 -10.50
CA ASN A 454 15.68 1.75 -10.92
C ASN A 454 16.78 2.48 -11.69
N ASP A 455 16.50 3.66 -12.25
CA ASP A 455 17.48 4.47 -12.96
C ASP A 455 18.09 5.50 -12.00
N PRO A 456 19.38 5.36 -11.59
CA PRO A 456 20.02 6.26 -10.64
C PRO A 456 20.21 7.69 -11.16
N THR A 457 19.96 7.95 -12.45
CA THR A 457 20.02 9.29 -13.04
C THR A 457 18.73 10.09 -12.80
N THR A 458 17.62 9.42 -12.48
CA THR A 458 16.34 10.07 -12.21
C THR A 458 16.29 10.60 -10.77
N PRO A 459 15.44 11.60 -10.48
CA PRO A 459 15.22 12.07 -9.12
C PRO A 459 14.84 10.95 -8.14
N MET A 460 13.92 10.06 -8.54
CA MET A 460 13.48 8.96 -7.67
C MET A 460 14.52 7.85 -7.52
N GLY A 461 15.33 7.59 -8.54
CA GLY A 461 16.48 6.69 -8.43
C GLY A 461 17.57 7.23 -7.52
N GLN A 462 17.84 8.55 -7.53
CA GLN A 462 18.78 9.19 -6.58
C GLN A 462 18.30 9.06 -5.13
N VAL A 463 16.99 9.24 -4.89
CA VAL A 463 16.38 9.03 -3.57
C VAL A 463 16.60 7.59 -3.09
N ARG A 464 16.33 6.60 -3.94
CA ARG A 464 16.55 5.19 -3.60
C ARG A 464 18.04 4.89 -3.35
N ALA A 465 18.93 5.42 -4.18
CA ALA A 465 20.37 5.23 -4.02
C ALA A 465 20.88 5.76 -2.67
N ALA A 466 20.41 6.93 -2.22
CA ALA A 466 20.76 7.48 -0.92
C ALA A 466 20.27 6.59 0.25
N VAL A 467 19.06 6.02 0.15
CA VAL A 467 18.55 5.07 1.15
C VAL A 467 19.40 3.81 1.20
N LEU A 468 19.76 3.24 0.04
CA LEU A 468 20.62 2.05 -0.05
C LEU A 468 22.01 2.32 0.54
N GLU A 469 22.59 3.50 0.29
CA GLU A 469 23.86 3.90 0.88
C GLU A 469 23.78 3.98 2.41
N ALA A 470 22.73 4.60 2.95
CA ALA A 470 22.51 4.67 4.39
C ALA A 470 22.32 3.29 5.02
N GLN A 471 21.59 2.39 4.36
CA GLN A 471 21.43 1.00 4.79
C GLN A 471 22.76 0.23 4.80
N ALA A 472 23.59 0.41 3.76
CA ALA A 472 24.91 -0.20 3.69
C ALA A 472 25.83 0.26 4.82
N ARG A 473 25.79 1.57 5.16
CA ARG A 473 26.54 2.13 6.31
C ARG A 473 26.06 1.55 7.64
N LEU A 474 24.74 1.41 7.84
CA LEU A 474 24.20 0.77 9.03
C LEU A 474 24.68 -0.68 9.15
N ALA A 475 24.56 -1.48 8.08
CA ALA A 475 25.01 -2.87 8.07
C ALA A 475 26.52 -3.01 8.36
N GLN A 476 27.34 -2.11 7.83
CA GLN A 476 28.78 -2.06 8.15
C GLN A 476 29.01 -1.77 9.65
N SER A 477 28.30 -0.78 10.21
CA SER A 477 28.43 -0.42 11.63
C SER A 477 27.93 -1.52 12.57
N GLU A 478 26.90 -2.28 12.18
CA GLU A 478 26.40 -3.44 12.92
C GLU A 478 27.43 -4.56 12.97
N ALA A 479 28.10 -4.84 11.84
CA ALA A 479 29.18 -5.81 11.79
C ALA A 479 30.36 -5.40 12.70
N GLN A 480 30.74 -4.13 12.70
CA GLN A 480 31.79 -3.61 13.58
C GLN A 480 31.41 -3.71 15.06
N LEU A 481 30.17 -3.35 15.41
CA LEU A 481 29.65 -3.47 16.77
C LEU A 481 29.65 -4.93 17.24
N ALA A 482 29.20 -5.87 16.39
CA ALA A 482 29.21 -7.30 16.70
C ALA A 482 30.63 -7.85 16.89
N GLN A 483 31.59 -7.42 16.08
CA GLN A 483 33.01 -7.79 16.24
C GLN A 483 33.57 -7.24 17.56
N ALA A 484 33.30 -5.98 17.89
CA ALA A 484 33.75 -5.36 19.13
C ALA A 484 33.12 -6.02 20.37
N GLU A 485 31.83 -6.38 20.29
CA GLU A 485 31.13 -7.11 21.35
C GLU A 485 31.72 -8.51 21.53
N ALA A 486 31.96 -9.25 20.43
CA ALA A 486 32.60 -10.57 20.47
C ALA A 486 34.01 -10.50 21.08
N HIS A 487 34.79 -9.46 20.75
CA HIS A 487 36.09 -9.21 21.35
C HIS A 487 35.97 -8.94 22.87
N LEU A 488 35.05 -8.07 23.29
CA LEU A 488 34.81 -7.75 24.69
C LEU A 488 34.34 -8.97 25.50
N ARG A 489 33.46 -9.81 24.93
CA ARG A 489 32.97 -11.04 25.56
C ARG A 489 34.10 -12.00 25.93
N ARG A 490 35.24 -11.97 25.23
CA ARG A 490 36.41 -12.78 25.61
C ARG A 490 36.93 -12.40 27.00
N TYR A 491 36.73 -11.17 27.48
CA TYR A 491 37.18 -10.72 28.81
C TYR A 491 36.10 -10.85 29.89
N ALA A 492 34.99 -11.54 29.64
CA ALA A 492 33.86 -11.63 30.58
C ALA A 492 34.24 -12.22 31.95
N ALA A 493 35.21 -13.14 32.00
CA ALA A 493 35.69 -13.74 33.24
C ALA A 493 36.72 -12.87 33.99
N ILE A 494 37.19 -11.77 33.40
CA ILE A 494 38.16 -10.87 34.00
C ILE A 494 37.41 -9.89 34.93
N THR A 495 37.14 -10.36 36.15
CA THR A 495 36.49 -9.60 37.23
C THR A 495 37.26 -9.74 38.55
N PRO A 496 37.20 -8.75 39.44
CA PRO A 496 37.81 -8.83 40.77
C PRO A 496 37.32 -10.05 41.55
N GLU A 497 36.03 -10.35 41.46
CA GLU A 497 35.38 -11.47 42.15
C GLU A 497 35.90 -12.82 41.65
N ASN A 498 36.07 -12.98 40.33
CA ASN A 498 36.60 -14.23 39.77
C ASN A 498 38.09 -14.42 40.13
N LEU A 499 38.88 -13.34 40.13
CA LEU A 499 40.29 -13.39 40.57
C LEU A 499 40.38 -13.78 42.05
N LEU A 500 39.57 -13.16 42.90
CA LEU A 500 39.54 -13.46 44.34
C LEU A 500 39.12 -14.90 44.62
N ARG A 501 38.09 -15.39 43.92
CA ARG A 501 37.66 -16.78 44.01
C ARG A 501 38.79 -17.75 43.64
N LYS A 502 39.50 -17.51 42.53
CA LYS A 502 40.65 -18.34 42.13
C LYS A 502 41.82 -18.28 43.11
N LEU A 503 42.06 -17.12 43.70
CA LEU A 503 43.05 -16.96 44.77
C LEU A 503 42.70 -17.80 46.01
N GLN A 504 41.43 -18.16 46.22
CA GLN A 504 40.95 -19.02 47.31
C GLN A 504 40.90 -20.52 46.94
N GLU A 505 40.57 -20.87 45.69
CA GLU A 505 40.33 -22.26 45.26
C GLU A 505 41.60 -23.11 45.05
N THR A 506 42.73 -22.52 44.67
CA THR A 506 43.97 -23.30 44.41
C THR A 506 44.74 -23.52 45.72
N ASN A 507 44.43 -24.58 46.47
CA ASN A 507 45.27 -25.12 47.54
C ASN A 507 46.28 -26.13 47.00
#